data_AF-A0A3B0SG20-F1
#
_entry.id   AF-A0A3B0SG20-F1
#
_cell.length_a   1.000
_cell.length_b   1.000
_cell.length_c   1.000
_cell.angle_alpha   90.00
_cell.angle_beta   90.00
_cell.angle_gamma   90.00
#
_symmetry.space_group_name_H-M   'P 1'
#
loop_
_entity.id
_entity.type
_entity.pdbx_description
1 polymer ?
#
loop_
_entity_poly.entity_id
_entity_poly.type
_entity_poly.pdbx_seq_one_letter_code
_entity_poly.pdbx_strand_id
1 'polypeptide(L)'
;MSIDRDVIEAVREMEEPELRRLFMLTRARLEQRGHEFPELGPGVKVRKQMVRCGKESCSSCPHGPYVYAYWTEDGRQRTKYLGRYDDLPETEND
;
A
#
# COMPACT_ATOMS: atom_id res chain seq x y z
N MET A 1 11.33 1.24 11.18
CA MET A 1 12.10 1.58 9.95
C MET A 1 11.14 1.52 8.77
N SER A 2 11.26 2.45 7.82
CA SER A 2 10.54 2.38 6.55
C SER A 2 11.17 1.30 5.66
N ILE A 3 10.40 0.73 4.74
CA ILE A 3 10.95 -0.06 3.63
C ILE A 3 11.84 0.88 2.80
N ASP A 4 12.96 0.35 2.30
CA ASP A 4 13.86 1.10 1.43
C ASP A 4 13.14 1.58 0.17
N ARG A 5 13.46 2.78 -0.31
CA ARG A 5 12.83 3.36 -1.51
C ARG A 5 13.06 2.47 -2.72
N ASP A 6 14.25 1.92 -2.89
CA ASP A 6 14.60 1.12 -4.06
C ASP A 6 13.80 -0.19 -4.09
N VAL A 7 13.48 -0.75 -2.91
CA VAL A 7 12.59 -1.91 -2.79
C VAL A 7 11.15 -1.52 -3.19
N ILE A 8 10.68 -0.32 -2.81
CA ILE A 8 9.34 0.14 -3.20
C ILE A 8 9.25 0.31 -4.72
N GLU A 9 10.24 0.96 -5.35
CA GLU A 9 10.25 1.12 -6.81
C GLU A 9 10.36 -0.25 -7.50
N ALA A 10 11.20 -1.16 -7.02
CA ALA A 10 11.27 -2.51 -7.57
C ALA A 10 9.92 -3.24 -7.52
N VAL A 11 9.15 -3.11 -6.44
CA VAL A 11 7.81 -3.71 -6.32
C VAL A 11 6.80 -3.08 -7.27
N ARG A 12 6.95 -1.79 -7.62
CA ARG A 12 6.06 -1.11 -8.58
C ARG A 12 6.28 -1.58 -10.02
N GLU A 13 7.49 -1.98 -10.35
CA GLU A 13 7.85 -2.49 -11.68
C GLU A 13 7.67 -4.02 -11.82
N MET A 14 7.25 -4.71 -10.75
CA MET A 14 7.05 -6.16 -10.77
C MET A 14 5.77 -6.54 -11.50
N GLU A 15 5.86 -7.60 -12.30
CA GLU A 15 4.71 -8.21 -12.96
C GLU A 15 3.93 -9.13 -12.01
N GLU A 16 2.71 -9.50 -12.40
CA GLU A 16 1.81 -10.35 -11.58
C GLU A 16 2.51 -11.61 -11.02
N PRO A 17 3.31 -12.40 -11.78
CA PRO A 17 3.96 -13.59 -11.25
C PRO A 17 4.98 -13.27 -10.14
N GLU A 18 5.69 -12.15 -10.27
CA GLU A 18 6.71 -11.70 -9.31
C GLU A 18 6.03 -11.18 -8.04
N LEU A 19 4.97 -10.39 -8.19
CA LEU A 19 4.13 -9.91 -7.10
C LEU A 19 3.52 -11.08 -6.30
N ARG A 20 3.01 -12.11 -6.99
CA ARG A 20 2.53 -13.34 -6.32
C ARG A 20 3.63 -14.03 -5.54
N ARG A 21 4.82 -14.16 -6.12
CA ARG A 21 5.96 -14.78 -5.44
C ARG A 21 6.39 -14.00 -4.21
N LEU A 22 6.48 -12.67 -4.33
CA LEU A 22 6.80 -11.78 -3.21
C LEU A 22 5.76 -11.88 -2.09
N PHE A 23 4.47 -11.93 -2.45
CA PHE A 23 3.39 -12.13 -1.48
C PHE A 23 3.53 -13.46 -0.74
N MET A 24 3.76 -14.57 -1.45
CA MET A 24 3.97 -15.89 -0.83
C MET A 24 5.18 -15.90 0.12
N LEU A 25 6.31 -15.31 -0.30
CA LEU A 25 7.52 -15.22 0.53
C LEU A 25 7.28 -14.38 1.80
N THR A 26 6.63 -13.22 1.63
CA THR A 26 6.31 -12.31 2.73
C THR A 26 5.38 -12.99 3.73
N ARG A 27 4.32 -13.65 3.25
CA ARG A 27 3.38 -14.40 4.07
C ARG A 27 4.08 -15.51 4.86
N ALA A 28 4.84 -16.38 4.19
CA ALA A 28 5.55 -17.48 4.84
C ALA A 28 6.52 -16.97 5.93
N ARG A 29 7.21 -15.85 5.68
CA ARG A 29 8.12 -15.24 6.67
C ARG A 29 7.40 -14.71 7.91
N LEU A 30 6.20 -14.16 7.74
CA LEU A 30 5.38 -13.62 8.82
C LEU A 30 4.70 -14.75 9.62
N GLU A 31 4.21 -15.79 8.95
CA GLU A 31 3.68 -17.00 9.60
C GLU A 31 4.74 -17.69 10.46
N GLN A 32 5.99 -17.80 9.98
CA GLN A 32 7.12 -18.29 10.78
C GLN A 32 7.39 -17.46 12.05
N ARG A 33 6.95 -16.21 12.09
CA ARG A 33 7.05 -15.33 13.27
C ARG A 33 5.78 -15.35 14.14
N GLY A 34 4.81 -16.20 13.82
CA GLY A 34 3.56 -16.36 14.57
C GLY A 34 2.46 -15.39 14.19
N HIS A 35 2.56 -14.71 13.04
CA HIS A 35 1.47 -13.86 12.55
C HIS A 35 0.43 -14.70 11.80
N GLU A 36 -0.83 -14.58 12.20
CA GLU A 36 -1.95 -15.20 11.49
C GLU A 36 -2.50 -14.24 10.42
N PHE A 37 -2.81 -14.80 9.25
CA PHE A 37 -3.46 -14.08 8.16
C PHE A 37 -4.83 -14.70 7.88
N PRO A 38 -5.87 -13.89 7.62
CA PRO A 38 -7.10 -14.41 7.05
C PRO A 38 -6.82 -15.20 5.76
N GLU A 39 -7.65 -16.20 5.43
CA GLU A 39 -7.48 -17.04 4.23
C GLU A 39 -7.30 -16.22 2.94
N LEU A 40 -8.01 -15.09 2.83
CA LEU A 40 -7.98 -14.19 1.68
C LEU A 40 -6.93 -13.04 1.78
N GLY A 41 -5.95 -13.15 2.68
CA GLY A 41 -4.93 -12.14 2.91
C GLY A 41 -5.28 -11.17 4.04
N PRO A 42 -4.37 -10.23 4.38
CA PRO A 42 -4.62 -9.29 5.47
C PRO A 42 -5.87 -8.47 5.15
N GLY A 43 -6.73 -8.23 6.14
CA GLY A 43 -7.99 -7.46 6.01
C GLY A 43 -7.76 -5.98 5.73
N VAL A 44 -7.00 -5.68 4.67
CA VAL A 44 -6.49 -4.39 4.27
C VAL A 44 -7.37 -3.86 3.14
N LYS A 45 -7.96 -2.68 3.34
CA LYS A 45 -8.66 -1.93 2.30
C LYS A 45 -7.72 -0.86 1.76
N VAL A 46 -7.50 -0.85 0.44
CA VAL A 46 -6.72 0.18 -0.23
C VAL A 46 -7.68 1.25 -0.78
N ARG A 47 -7.38 2.53 -0.54
CA ARG A 47 -8.21 3.66 -1.00
C ARG A 47 -7.36 4.79 -1.58
N LYS A 48 -7.83 5.36 -2.69
CA LYS A 48 -7.33 6.62 -3.25
C LYS A 48 -7.94 7.81 -2.49
N GLN A 49 -7.14 8.82 -2.19
CA GLN A 49 -7.56 10.01 -1.45
C GLN A 49 -6.92 11.29 -1.98
N MET A 50 -7.74 12.35 -2.04
CA MET A 50 -7.29 13.72 -2.27
C MET A 50 -7.16 14.43 -0.92
N VAL A 51 -6.03 15.07 -0.65
CA VAL A 51 -5.69 15.67 0.66
C VAL A 51 -5.50 17.18 0.52
N ARG A 52 -6.13 17.96 1.41
CA ARG A 52 -5.87 19.40 1.55
C ARG A 52 -4.65 19.61 2.44
N CYS A 53 -3.67 20.40 2.00
CA CYS A 53 -2.43 20.61 2.77
C CYS A 53 -2.55 21.64 3.91
N GLY A 54 -3.65 22.39 3.98
CA GLY A 54 -3.89 23.39 5.04
C GLY A 54 -3.07 24.69 4.93
N LYS A 55 -2.25 24.86 3.89
CA LYS A 55 -1.52 26.10 3.65
C LYS A 55 -2.45 27.15 3.04
N GLU A 56 -2.54 28.33 3.66
CA GLU A 56 -3.41 29.43 3.21
C GLU A 56 -3.10 29.88 1.78
N SER A 57 -1.83 29.85 1.37
CA SER A 57 -1.39 30.26 0.04
C SER A 57 -1.44 29.16 -1.03
N CYS A 58 -2.01 27.99 -0.73
CA CYS A 58 -2.03 26.88 -1.69
C CYS A 58 -3.21 27.00 -2.65
N SER A 59 -2.91 27.24 -3.94
CA SER A 59 -3.89 27.33 -5.02
C SER A 59 -4.14 26.01 -5.77
N SER A 60 -3.37 24.96 -5.47
CA SER A 60 -3.42 23.66 -6.16
C SER A 60 -4.02 22.53 -5.33
N CYS A 61 -4.69 22.87 -4.22
CA CYS A 61 -5.43 21.88 -3.43
C CYS A 61 -6.76 21.49 -4.09
N PRO A 62 -7.23 20.24 -3.86
CA PRO A 62 -6.60 19.19 -3.07
C PRO A 62 -5.50 18.42 -3.84
N HIS A 63 -4.51 17.88 -3.12
CA HIS A 63 -3.39 17.12 -3.71
C HIS A 63 -3.68 15.62 -3.75
N GLY A 64 -3.10 14.91 -4.73
CA GLY A 64 -3.27 13.47 -4.91
C GLY A 64 -3.54 13.12 -6.38
N PRO A 65 -4.03 11.90 -6.65
CA PRO A 65 -4.51 10.93 -5.68
C PRO A 65 -3.38 10.26 -4.91
N TYR A 66 -3.52 10.14 -3.60
CA TYR A 66 -2.65 9.35 -2.73
C TYR A 66 -3.29 8.02 -2.40
N VAL A 67 -2.49 6.97 -2.25
CA VAL A 67 -2.97 5.62 -1.93
C VAL A 67 -2.68 5.31 -0.47
N TYR A 68 -3.71 4.85 0.24
CA TYR A 68 -3.62 4.46 1.65
C TYR A 68 -4.19 3.06 1.87
N ALA A 69 -3.48 2.26 2.67
CA ALA A 69 -3.99 1.03 3.25
C ALA A 69 -4.68 1.30 4.59
N TYR A 70 -5.77 0.57 4.85
CA TYR A 70 -6.54 0.59 6.09
C TYR A 70 -6.74 -0.83 6.60
N TRP A 71 -6.44 -1.10 7.86
CA TRP A 71 -6.72 -2.39 8.50
C TRP A 71 -7.08 -2.21 9.97
N THR A 72 -7.59 -3.25 10.62
CA THR A 72 -7.83 -3.26 12.07
C THR A 72 -6.79 -4.14 12.73
N GLU A 73 -6.18 -3.64 13.78
CA GLU A 73 -5.18 -4.34 14.59
C GLU A 73 -5.46 -4.01 16.06
N ASP A 74 -5.59 -5.02 16.92
CA ASP A 74 -5.93 -4.88 18.34
C ASP A 74 -7.15 -3.98 18.60
N GLY A 75 -8.19 -4.14 17.76
CA GLY A 75 -9.42 -3.35 17.84
C GLY A 75 -9.30 -1.89 17.41
N ARG A 76 -8.13 -1.46 16.89
CA ARG A 76 -7.88 -0.09 16.42
C ARG A 76 -7.72 -0.04 14.92
N GLN A 77 -8.32 0.95 14.27
CA GLN A 77 -8.07 1.21 12.85
C GLN A 77 -6.65 1.75 12.68
N ARG A 78 -5.90 1.12 11.79
CA ARG A 78 -4.57 1.50 11.34
C ARG A 78 -4.64 2.00 9.91
N THR A 79 -3.75 2.94 9.59
CA THR A 79 -3.61 3.49 8.26
C THR A 79 -2.15 3.56 7.85
N LYS A 80 -1.86 3.37 6.56
CA LYS A 80 -0.51 3.52 6.02
C LYS A 80 -0.56 4.13 4.63
N TYR A 81 0.22 5.19 4.41
CA TYR A 81 0.47 5.76 3.10
C TYR A 81 1.30 4.79 2.26
N LEU A 82 0.82 4.46 1.06
CA LEU A 82 1.44 3.53 0.12
C LEU A 82 2.14 4.22 -1.05
N GLY A 83 1.86 5.51 -1.31
CA GLY A 83 2.46 6.26 -2.42
C GLY A 83 1.47 7.16 -3.14
N ARG A 84 1.94 7.87 -4.17
CA ARG A 84 1.05 8.54 -5.12
C ARG A 84 0.44 7.50 -6.04
N TYR A 85 -0.80 7.75 -6.46
CA TYR A 85 -1.50 6.86 -7.37
C TYR A 85 -0.82 6.80 -8.73
N ASP A 86 -0.33 7.94 -9.23
CA ASP A 86 0.35 8.03 -10.53
C ASP A 86 1.69 7.28 -10.58
N ASP A 87 2.21 6.86 -9.41
CA ASP A 87 3.41 6.02 -9.34
C ASP A 87 3.06 4.51 -9.23
N LEU A 88 1.78 4.14 -9.26
CA LEU A 88 1.39 2.73 -9.31
C LEU A 88 1.33 2.29 -10.78
N PRO A 89 1.83 1.10 -11.13
CA PRO A 89 1.67 0.57 -12.48
C PRO A 89 0.19 0.56 -12.84
N GLU A 90 -0.13 0.98 -14.07
CA GLU A 90 -1.51 0.97 -14.54
C GLU A 90 -2.05 -0.46 -14.45
N THR A 91 -3.22 -0.63 -13.85
CA THR A 91 -3.98 -1.86 -14.07
C THR A 91 -4.46 -1.80 -15.52
N GLU A 92 -3.82 -2.52 -16.43
CA GLU A 92 -4.41 -2.80 -17.74
C GLU A 92 -5.78 -3.47 -17.47
N ASN A 93 -6.85 -2.70 -17.66
CA ASN A 93 -8.20 -3.26 -17.77
C ASN A 93 -8.41 -3.52 -19.25
N ASP A 94 -8.34 -4.79 -19.65
CA ASP A 94 -8.86 -5.29 -20.92
C ASP A 94 -10.35 -5.65 -20.75
#